data_AF-A0A9X3Y6I6-F1
#
_entry.id   AF-A0A9X3Y6I6-F1
#
_cell.length_a   1.000
_cell.length_b   1.000
_cell.length_c   1.000
_cell.angle_alpha   90.00
_cell.angle_beta   90.00
_cell.angle_gamma   90.00
#
_symmetry.space_group_name_H-M   'P 1'
#
loop_
_entity.id
_entity.type
_entity.pdbx_description
1 polymer ?
#
loop_
_entity_poly.entity_id
_entity_poly.type
_entity_poly.pdbx_seq_one_letter_code
_entity_poly.pdbx_strand_id
1 'polypeptide(L)'
;MGQKNTPFTSLSRRKRRAKALRVKNLIYRERGRLGGTFFDECDQDVALASGHWTWSDILFLSHDPALFWNAEIVTANVAFADAVEDIAFNEALSKLDAAEKDALMHVDFIPDASSQGKTWLRKPQRHYPQFDGLTFHDFVDKRALEIARDNPPAIYCGYRILPGYAFGVGLQMVVDADRLNRAVIETAIADFRARGERHWMSDVPAHVCYSGHPVFTSLKMKE
;
A
#
# COMPACT_ATOMS: atom_id res chain seq x y z
N MET A 1 -17.06 -24.21 3.72
CA MET A 1 -16.08 -24.85 2.83
C MET A 1 -15.28 -23.74 2.15
N GLY A 2 -14.05 -23.49 2.60
CA GLY A 2 -13.21 -22.42 2.07
C GLY A 2 -12.87 -22.68 0.61
N GLN A 3 -13.18 -21.74 -0.29
CA GLN A 3 -12.67 -21.77 -1.65
C GLN A 3 -11.15 -21.85 -1.57
N LYS A 4 -10.56 -22.92 -2.13
CA LYS A 4 -9.11 -22.97 -2.33
C LYS A 4 -8.73 -21.81 -3.24
N ASN A 5 -8.15 -20.77 -2.66
CA ASN A 5 -7.74 -19.57 -3.39
C ASN A 5 -6.62 -19.98 -4.36
N THR A 6 -6.98 -20.27 -5.61
CA THR A 6 -6.03 -20.79 -6.60
C THR A 6 -5.31 -19.59 -7.21
N PRO A 7 -3.97 -19.49 -7.10
CA PRO A 7 -3.24 -18.38 -7.68
C PRO A 7 -3.49 -18.28 -9.18
N PHE A 8 -3.56 -17.05 -9.69
CA PHE A 8 -3.78 -16.75 -11.10
C PHE A 8 -2.76 -17.46 -12.00
N THR A 9 -1.49 -17.47 -11.57
CA THR A 9 -0.39 -18.13 -12.27
C THR A 9 -0.54 -19.65 -12.34
N SER A 10 -1.28 -20.27 -11.41
CA SER A 10 -1.58 -21.71 -11.44
C SER A 10 -2.74 -22.07 -12.37
N LEU A 11 -3.49 -21.09 -12.90
CA LEU A 11 -4.55 -21.36 -13.87
C LEU A 11 -3.96 -21.78 -15.22
N SER A 12 -4.73 -22.59 -15.97
CA SER A 12 -4.37 -22.94 -17.34
C SER A 12 -4.26 -21.69 -18.21
N ARG A 13 -3.37 -21.73 -19.22
CA ARG A 13 -3.15 -20.61 -20.15
C ARG A 13 -4.45 -20.08 -20.76
N ARG A 14 -5.40 -20.95 -21.11
CA ARG A 14 -6.74 -20.57 -21.63
C ARG A 14 -7.51 -19.72 -20.62
N LYS A 15 -7.56 -20.13 -19.35
CA LYS A 15 -8.23 -19.37 -18.28
C LYS A 15 -7.54 -18.03 -18.02
N ARG A 16 -6.20 -17.99 -18.04
CA ARG A 16 -5.43 -16.75 -17.88
C ARG A 16 -5.72 -15.76 -19.02
N ARG A 17 -5.66 -16.20 -20.28
CA ARG A 17 -6.02 -15.39 -21.46
C ARG A 17 -7.45 -14.85 -21.42
N ALA A 18 -8.41 -15.65 -20.97
CA ALA A 18 -9.80 -15.20 -20.84
C ALA A 18 -9.94 -14.06 -19.82
N LYS A 19 -9.21 -14.12 -18.70
CA LYS A 19 -9.17 -13.03 -17.70
C LYS A 19 -8.42 -11.79 -18.25
N ALA A 20 -7.27 -11.97 -18.89
CA ALA A 20 -6.53 -10.88 -19.54
C ALA A 20 -7.38 -10.14 -20.59
N LEU A 21 -8.19 -10.88 -21.37
CA LEU A 21 -9.12 -10.27 -22.33
C LEU A 21 -10.21 -9.43 -21.65
N ARG A 22 -10.70 -9.86 -20.47
CA ARG A 22 -11.65 -9.04 -19.68
C ARG A 22 -11.01 -7.72 -19.28
N VAL A 23 -9.77 -7.77 -18.77
CA VAL A 23 -9.01 -6.57 -18.40
C VAL A 23 -8.75 -5.68 -19.60
N LYS A 24 -8.35 -6.25 -20.75
CA LYS A 24 -8.21 -5.50 -22.02
C LYS A 24 -9.50 -4.74 -22.38
N ASN A 25 -10.65 -5.40 -22.24
CA ASN A 25 -11.94 -4.79 -22.54
C ASN A 25 -12.31 -3.69 -21.53
N LEU A 26 -11.96 -3.85 -20.25
CA LEU A 26 -12.13 -2.81 -19.23
C LEU A 26 -11.32 -1.56 -19.60
N ILE A 27 -10.02 -1.74 -19.85
CA ILE A 27 -9.12 -0.66 -20.27
C ILE A 27 -9.65 0.03 -21.53
N TYR A 28 -10.12 -0.73 -22.51
CA TYR A 28 -10.67 -0.16 -23.74
C TYR A 28 -11.94 0.66 -23.47
N ARG A 29 -12.86 0.20 -22.62
CA ARG A 29 -14.10 0.93 -22.30
C ARG A 29 -13.80 2.24 -21.58
N GLU A 30 -12.85 2.22 -20.66
CA GLU A 30 -12.45 3.39 -19.86
C GLU A 30 -11.43 4.31 -20.55
N ARG A 31 -11.04 4.02 -21.80
CA ARG A 31 -9.95 4.76 -22.49
C ARG A 31 -10.19 6.26 -22.62
N GLY A 32 -11.44 6.71 -22.68
CA GLY A 32 -11.79 8.13 -22.73
C GLY A 32 -11.42 8.86 -21.43
N ARG A 33 -11.55 8.16 -20.29
CA ARG A 33 -11.22 8.66 -18.96
C ARG A 33 -9.74 8.42 -18.61
N LEU A 34 -9.25 7.20 -18.84
CA LEU A 34 -7.96 6.71 -18.34
C LEU A 34 -6.84 6.65 -19.37
N GLY A 35 -7.10 6.98 -20.64
CA GLY A 35 -6.08 6.94 -21.69
C GLY A 35 -5.82 5.60 -22.36
N GLY A 36 -6.36 4.51 -21.81
CA GLY A 36 -6.28 3.18 -22.42
C GLY A 36 -4.98 2.42 -22.17
N THR A 37 -4.13 2.89 -21.25
CA THR A 37 -2.90 2.18 -20.83
C THR A 37 -3.17 1.22 -19.67
N PHE A 38 -3.99 1.66 -18.73
CA PHE A 38 -4.37 0.94 -17.52
C PHE A 38 -5.85 1.14 -17.20
N PHE A 39 -6.34 0.35 -16.26
CA PHE A 39 -7.64 0.50 -15.63
C PHE A 39 -7.43 0.79 -14.14
N ASP A 40 -8.25 1.67 -13.60
CA ASP A 40 -8.24 2.11 -12.21
C ASP A 40 -9.69 2.38 -11.81
N GLU A 41 -10.13 1.79 -10.69
CA GLU A 41 -11.46 2.01 -10.14
C GLU A 41 -11.60 3.40 -9.49
N CYS A 42 -10.47 4.02 -9.12
CA CYS A 42 -10.42 5.36 -8.57
C CYS A 42 -10.99 6.40 -9.55
N ASP A 43 -11.78 7.33 -9.02
CA ASP A 43 -12.19 8.53 -9.74
C ASP A 43 -11.04 9.53 -9.78
N GLN A 44 -10.38 9.64 -10.93
CA GLN A 44 -9.20 10.49 -11.11
C GLN A 44 -9.51 11.97 -10.91
N ASP A 45 -10.71 12.43 -11.27
CA ASP A 45 -11.05 13.85 -11.14
C ASP A 45 -11.17 14.23 -9.67
N VAL A 46 -11.82 13.36 -8.88
CA VAL A 46 -11.91 13.52 -7.41
C VAL A 46 -10.54 13.38 -6.75
N ALA A 47 -9.75 12.37 -7.16
CA ALA A 47 -8.43 12.15 -6.60
C ALA A 47 -7.47 13.31 -6.90
N LEU A 48 -7.47 13.85 -8.12
CA LEU A 48 -6.69 15.02 -8.49
C LEU A 48 -7.16 16.27 -7.75
N ALA A 49 -8.48 16.48 -7.64
CA ALA A 49 -9.05 17.60 -6.91
C ALA A 49 -8.72 17.57 -5.40
N SER A 50 -8.52 16.38 -4.83
CA SER A 50 -8.11 16.24 -3.43
C SER A 50 -6.71 16.83 -3.16
N GLY A 51 -5.86 16.95 -4.19
CA GLY A 51 -4.47 17.37 -4.04
C GLY A 51 -3.54 16.31 -3.43
N HIS A 52 -4.08 15.15 -3.00
CA HIS A 52 -3.37 14.14 -2.21
C HIS A 52 -3.43 12.73 -2.81
N TRP A 53 -3.58 12.60 -4.13
CA TRP A 53 -3.54 11.28 -4.75
C TRP A 53 -2.13 10.70 -4.72
N THR A 54 -1.86 9.77 -3.81
CA THR A 54 -0.50 9.24 -3.56
C THR A 54 -0.40 7.71 -3.63
N TRP A 55 -1.54 7.03 -3.76
CA TRP A 55 -1.69 5.59 -3.91
C TRP A 55 -2.82 5.26 -4.88
N SER A 56 -2.67 4.18 -5.66
CA SER A 56 -3.77 3.60 -6.43
C SER A 56 -3.57 2.11 -6.72
N ASP A 57 -4.67 1.39 -6.86
CA ASP A 57 -4.70 0.03 -7.41
C ASP A 57 -5.05 0.07 -8.90
N ILE A 58 -4.14 -0.43 -9.72
CA ILE A 58 -4.27 -0.38 -11.18
C ILE A 58 -4.13 -1.76 -11.82
N LEU A 59 -4.83 -1.95 -12.93
CA LEU A 59 -4.70 -3.11 -13.80
C LEU A 59 -4.11 -2.71 -15.16
N PHE A 60 -3.07 -3.39 -15.62
CA PHE A 60 -2.55 -3.19 -16.98
C PHE A 60 -2.06 -4.49 -17.62
N LEU A 61 -2.05 -4.54 -18.94
CA LEU A 61 -1.67 -5.75 -19.68
C LEU A 61 -0.16 -5.97 -19.67
N SER A 62 0.25 -7.24 -19.59
CA SER A 62 1.63 -7.68 -19.79
C SER A 62 1.95 -7.78 -21.29
N HIS A 63 3.25 -7.84 -21.63
CA HIS A 63 3.72 -8.33 -22.92
C HIS A 63 3.26 -9.76 -23.24
N ASP A 64 3.10 -10.64 -22.24
CA ASP A 64 2.43 -11.94 -22.44
C ASP A 64 0.91 -11.72 -22.53
N PRO A 65 0.26 -12.04 -23.66
CA PRO A 65 -1.19 -11.88 -23.82
C PRO A 65 -2.04 -12.78 -22.89
N ALA A 66 -1.41 -13.71 -22.16
CA ALA A 66 -2.06 -14.49 -21.12
C ALA A 66 -2.00 -13.82 -19.74
N LEU A 67 -1.21 -12.78 -19.55
CA LEU A 67 -0.98 -12.15 -18.26
C LEU A 67 -1.45 -10.70 -18.24
N PHE A 68 -1.70 -10.23 -17.04
CA PHE A 68 -1.93 -8.83 -16.73
C PHE A 68 -1.45 -8.61 -15.29
N TRP A 69 -1.07 -7.39 -15.00
CA TRP A 69 -0.58 -6.95 -13.71
C TRP A 69 -1.73 -6.40 -12.89
N ASN A 70 -1.81 -6.86 -11.64
CA ASN A 70 -2.64 -6.30 -10.60
C ASN A 70 -1.70 -5.55 -9.66
N ALA A 71 -1.58 -4.25 -9.88
CA ALA A 71 -0.50 -3.46 -9.36
C ALA A 71 -1.00 -2.44 -8.36
N GLU A 72 -0.37 -2.42 -7.19
CA GLU A 72 -0.37 -1.25 -6.32
C GLU A 72 0.71 -0.29 -6.82
N ILE A 73 0.38 1.00 -6.94
CA ILE A 73 1.36 2.06 -7.15
C ILE A 73 1.29 3.07 -6.02
N VAL A 74 2.43 3.34 -5.39
CA VAL A 74 2.61 4.31 -4.31
C VAL A 74 3.69 5.32 -4.66
N THR A 75 3.54 6.53 -4.15
CA THR A 75 4.67 7.48 -4.06
C THR A 75 5.70 7.02 -3.03
N ALA A 76 6.95 7.46 -3.19
CA ALA A 76 8.01 7.20 -2.21
C ALA A 76 7.67 7.73 -0.80
N ASN A 77 6.92 8.84 -0.71
CA ASN A 77 6.46 9.39 0.56
C ASN A 77 5.46 8.47 1.28
N VAL A 78 4.54 7.83 0.55
CA VAL A 78 3.62 6.84 1.13
C VAL A 78 4.40 5.61 1.58
N ALA A 79 5.29 5.09 0.73
CA ALA A 79 6.14 3.95 1.10
C ALA A 79 7.01 4.25 2.33
N PHE A 80 7.46 5.51 2.50
CA PHE A 80 8.18 5.96 3.69
C PHE A 80 7.28 5.99 4.93
N ALA A 81 6.09 6.58 4.81
CA ALA A 81 5.14 6.67 5.91
C ALA A 81 4.74 5.27 6.40
N ASP A 82 4.36 4.38 5.47
CA ASP A 82 4.02 2.98 5.78
C ASP A 82 5.18 2.27 6.49
N ALA A 83 6.42 2.44 6.01
CA ALA A 83 7.59 1.81 6.62
C ALA A 83 7.84 2.31 8.05
N VAL A 84 7.69 3.62 8.29
CA VAL A 84 7.86 4.21 9.62
C VAL A 84 6.75 3.77 10.56
N GLU A 85 5.50 3.78 10.11
CA GLU A 85 4.34 3.34 10.88
C GLU A 85 4.42 1.85 11.20
N ASP A 86 4.82 1.01 10.25
CA ASP A 86 5.03 -0.42 10.47
C ASP A 86 6.09 -0.69 11.54
N ILE A 87 7.21 0.04 11.53
CA ILE A 87 8.25 -0.09 12.57
C ILE A 87 7.68 0.31 13.93
N ALA A 88 7.03 1.48 14.02
CA ALA A 88 6.44 1.99 15.25
C ALA A 88 5.36 1.04 15.81
N PHE A 89 4.49 0.55 14.93
CA PHE A 89 3.41 -0.39 15.26
C PHE A 89 3.97 -1.71 15.77
N ASN A 90 4.95 -2.30 15.08
CA ASN A 90 5.56 -3.55 15.51
C ASN A 90 6.33 -3.41 16.83
N GLU A 91 7.01 -2.28 17.04
CA GLU A 91 7.64 -1.96 18.33
C GLU A 91 6.59 -1.86 19.45
N ALA A 92 5.49 -1.13 19.22
CA ALA A 92 4.40 -1.00 20.19
C ALA A 92 3.78 -2.37 20.51
N LEU A 93 3.49 -3.16 19.47
CA LEU A 93 2.93 -4.50 19.60
C LEU A 93 3.87 -5.42 20.39
N SER A 94 5.20 -5.30 20.21
CA SER A 94 6.17 -6.13 20.94
C SER A 94 6.16 -5.90 22.45
N LYS A 95 5.71 -4.72 22.91
CA LYS A 95 5.63 -4.33 24.33
C LYS A 95 4.36 -4.81 25.05
N LEU A 96 3.37 -5.29 24.30
CA LEU A 96 2.12 -5.80 24.86
C LEU A 96 2.21 -7.30 25.18
N ASP A 97 1.57 -7.71 26.26
CA ASP A 97 1.35 -9.13 26.56
C ASP A 97 0.26 -9.75 25.65
N ALA A 98 0.05 -11.07 25.76
CA ALA A 98 -0.92 -11.78 24.92
C ALA A 98 -2.38 -11.32 25.16
N ALA A 99 -2.75 -11.01 26.40
CA ALA A 99 -4.11 -10.58 26.75
C ALA A 99 -4.36 -9.14 26.27
N GLU A 100 -3.34 -8.29 26.34
CA GLU A 100 -3.37 -6.92 25.81
C GLU A 100 -3.47 -6.90 24.29
N LYS A 101 -2.73 -7.77 23.59
CA LYS A 101 -2.84 -7.96 22.14
C LYS A 101 -4.22 -8.44 21.74
N ASP A 102 -4.74 -9.46 22.41
CA ASP A 102 -6.09 -9.96 22.15
C ASP A 102 -7.12 -8.83 22.32
N ALA A 103 -7.03 -8.08 23.42
CA ALA A 103 -7.91 -6.94 23.68
C ALA A 103 -7.83 -5.81 22.63
N LEU A 104 -6.69 -5.64 21.96
CA LEU A 104 -6.49 -4.65 20.87
C LEU A 104 -7.12 -5.11 19.55
N MET A 105 -7.11 -6.43 19.29
CA MET A 105 -7.60 -7.02 18.03
C MET A 105 -9.12 -7.19 17.98
N HIS A 106 -9.82 -6.98 19.10
CA HIS A 106 -11.28 -7.04 19.18
C HIS A 106 -11.93 -5.71 18.83
N VAL A 107 -13.12 -5.79 18.22
CA VAL A 107 -13.93 -4.66 17.73
C VAL A 107 -14.03 -3.52 18.76
N ASP A 108 -13.83 -2.29 18.29
CA ASP A 108 -13.89 -1.03 19.07
C ASP A 108 -15.28 -0.70 19.65
N PHE A 109 -16.24 -1.60 19.50
CA PHE A 109 -17.62 -1.38 19.90
C PHE A 109 -18.07 -2.50 20.84
N ILE A 110 -18.69 -2.09 21.94
CA ILE A 110 -19.30 -2.99 22.92
C ILE A 110 -20.82 -2.77 22.93
N PRO A 111 -21.63 -3.84 23.09
CA PRO A 111 -23.07 -3.70 23.20
C PRO A 111 -23.42 -2.93 24.48
N ASP A 112 -24.30 -1.95 24.36
CA ASP A 112 -24.82 -1.21 25.49
C ASP A 112 -25.76 -2.09 26.32
N ALA A 113 -25.34 -2.37 27.56
CA ALA A 113 -26.10 -3.15 28.51
C ALA A 113 -27.46 -2.51 28.86
N SER A 114 -27.56 -1.17 28.78
CA SER A 114 -28.79 -0.44 29.09
C SER A 114 -29.84 -0.49 27.97
N SER A 115 -29.44 -0.80 26.73
CA SER A 115 -30.32 -0.88 25.57
C SER A 115 -30.64 -2.30 25.11
N GLN A 116 -30.37 -3.31 25.95
CA GLN A 116 -30.48 -4.73 25.59
C GLN A 116 -29.69 -5.10 24.32
N GLY A 117 -28.53 -4.47 24.10
CA GLY A 117 -27.68 -4.74 22.94
C GLY A 117 -28.17 -4.18 21.60
N LYS A 118 -29.19 -3.30 21.60
CA LYS A 118 -29.66 -2.60 20.38
C LYS A 118 -28.77 -1.42 20.00
N THR A 119 -28.00 -0.89 20.95
CA THR A 119 -27.07 0.21 20.75
C THR A 119 -25.65 -0.27 20.98
N TRP A 120 -24.71 0.21 20.17
CA TRP A 120 -23.28 -0.09 20.28
C TRP A 120 -22.56 1.16 20.79
N LEU A 121 -21.76 1.00 21.85
CA LEU A 121 -20.95 2.06 22.42
C LEU A 121 -19.51 1.90 21.98
N ARG A 122 -18.83 3.01 21.73
CA ARG A 122 -17.39 3.00 21.52
C ARG A 122 -16.71 2.52 22.81
N LYS A 123 -15.85 1.52 22.69
CA LYS A 123 -15.02 1.01 23.76
C LYS A 123 -14.13 2.15 24.28
N PRO A 124 -14.01 2.34 25.61
CA PRO A 124 -13.09 3.32 26.15
C PRO A 124 -11.66 3.07 25.66
N GLN A 125 -10.95 4.13 25.28
CA GLN A 125 -9.54 4.00 24.92
C GLN A 125 -8.74 3.53 26.13
N ARG A 126 -7.93 2.49 25.93
CA ARG A 126 -7.08 1.92 26.97
C ARG A 126 -5.73 2.64 26.97
N HIS A 127 -5.33 3.07 28.17
CA HIS A 127 -4.01 3.61 28.44
C HIS A 127 -3.11 2.51 29.00
N TYR A 128 -1.84 2.52 28.60
CA TYR A 128 -0.90 1.45 28.92
C TYR A 128 0.31 2.00 29.69
N PRO A 129 0.65 1.46 30.88
CA PRO A 129 1.84 1.89 31.63
C PRO A 129 3.16 1.79 30.84
N GLN A 130 3.29 0.76 30.00
CA GLN A 130 4.45 0.53 29.13
C GLN A 130 4.60 1.57 28.01
N PHE A 131 3.59 2.40 27.79
CA PHE A 131 3.60 3.53 26.87
C PHE A 131 3.56 4.87 27.63
N ASP A 132 4.03 4.91 28.88
CA ASP A 132 3.99 6.09 29.76
C ASP A 132 2.58 6.66 29.93
N GLY A 133 1.57 5.79 29.94
CA GLY A 133 0.17 6.17 30.06
C GLY A 133 -0.47 6.66 28.75
N LEU A 134 0.21 6.56 27.61
CA LEU A 134 -0.41 6.82 26.30
C LEU A 134 -1.34 5.66 25.89
N THR A 135 -2.24 5.95 24.94
CA THR A 135 -2.96 4.90 24.22
C THR A 135 -2.00 4.20 23.25
N PHE A 136 -2.38 3.02 22.76
CA PHE A 136 -1.58 2.31 21.76
C PHE A 136 -1.34 3.17 20.51
N HIS A 137 -2.38 3.81 19.97
CA HIS A 137 -2.27 4.64 18.78
C HIS A 137 -1.44 5.91 19.02
N ASP A 138 -1.65 6.62 20.13
CA ASP A 138 -0.85 7.81 20.44
C ASP A 138 0.64 7.47 20.60
N PHE A 139 0.95 6.31 21.16
CA PHE A 139 2.33 5.83 21.24
C PHE A 139 2.91 5.54 19.86
N VAL A 140 2.15 4.87 18.98
CA VAL A 140 2.57 4.58 17.60
C VAL A 140 2.82 5.88 16.84
N ASP A 141 1.91 6.86 16.90
CA ASP A 141 2.05 8.15 16.22
C ASP A 141 3.28 8.91 16.71
N LYS A 142 3.46 9.00 18.04
CA LYS A 142 4.64 9.61 18.65
C LYS A 142 5.92 8.90 18.18
N ARG A 143 5.91 7.57 18.18
CA ARG A 143 7.08 6.76 17.83
C ARG A 143 7.42 6.84 16.36
N ALA A 144 6.42 6.90 15.49
CA ALA A 144 6.59 7.11 14.06
C ALA A 144 7.31 8.45 13.77
N LEU A 145 6.90 9.54 14.44
CA LEU A 145 7.58 10.83 14.34
C LEU A 145 9.04 10.78 14.80
N GLU A 146 9.33 10.08 15.90
CA GLU A 146 10.70 9.87 16.39
C GLU A 146 11.55 9.09 15.39
N ILE A 147 11.03 8.01 14.81
CA ILE A 147 11.73 7.19 13.81
C ILE A 147 12.01 8.04 12.56
N ALA A 148 11.01 8.74 12.04
CA ALA A 148 11.17 9.59 10.86
C ALA A 148 12.23 10.68 11.05
N ARG A 149 12.38 11.21 12.27
CA ARG A 149 13.38 12.24 12.60
C ARG A 149 14.77 11.66 12.86
N ASP A 150 14.86 10.64 13.70
CA ASP A 150 16.12 10.22 14.32
C ASP A 150 16.80 9.06 13.58
N ASN A 151 16.02 8.18 12.96
CA ASN A 151 16.53 7.02 12.23
C ASN A 151 15.61 6.62 11.06
N PRO A 152 15.49 7.48 10.04
CA PRO A 152 14.55 7.26 8.95
C PRO A 152 14.95 6.06 8.08
N PRO A 153 14.01 5.16 7.74
CA PRO A 153 14.28 4.08 6.80
C PRO A 153 14.55 4.64 5.40
N ALA A 154 15.50 4.04 4.68
CA ALA A 154 15.74 4.38 3.28
C ALA A 154 14.67 3.74 2.39
N ILE A 155 14.05 4.52 1.51
CA ILE A 155 13.07 4.05 0.52
C ILE A 155 13.70 4.05 -0.85
N TYR A 156 13.51 2.95 -1.58
CA TYR A 156 14.02 2.78 -2.93
C TYR A 156 12.85 2.58 -3.88
N CYS A 157 12.77 3.43 -4.90
CA CYS A 157 11.80 3.29 -5.96
C CYS A 157 12.06 2.01 -6.75
N GLY A 158 11.01 1.41 -7.30
CA GLY A 158 11.14 0.21 -8.10
C GLY A 158 9.89 -0.64 -8.15
N TYR A 159 10.10 -1.91 -8.53
CA TYR A 159 9.08 -2.86 -8.89
C TYR A 159 9.30 -4.17 -8.14
N ARG A 160 8.29 -4.58 -7.36
CA ARG A 160 8.30 -5.84 -6.63
C ARG A 160 7.13 -6.70 -7.08
N ILE A 161 7.42 -7.81 -7.75
CA ILE A 161 6.40 -8.79 -8.13
C ILE A 161 5.97 -9.56 -6.89
N LEU A 162 4.65 -9.65 -6.69
CA LEU A 162 4.03 -10.31 -5.55
C LEU A 162 3.31 -11.59 -6.01
N PRO A 163 3.76 -12.79 -5.56
CA PRO A 163 3.12 -14.04 -5.92
C PRO A 163 1.79 -14.25 -5.17
N GLY A 164 1.01 -15.25 -5.59
CA GLY A 164 -0.15 -15.73 -4.82
C GLY A 164 -1.49 -15.02 -5.12
N TYR A 165 -1.48 -13.96 -5.94
CA TYR A 165 -2.70 -13.24 -6.31
C TYR A 165 -3.65 -14.14 -7.10
N ALA A 166 -4.93 -14.12 -6.75
CA ALA A 166 -5.99 -14.87 -7.45
C ALA A 166 -6.45 -14.20 -8.75
N PHE A 167 -6.12 -12.93 -8.93
CA PHE A 167 -6.50 -12.12 -10.08
C PHE A 167 -5.32 -11.27 -10.55
N GLY A 168 -4.73 -11.65 -11.68
CA GLY A 168 -3.53 -11.03 -12.22
C GLY A 168 -2.26 -11.51 -11.52
N VAL A 169 -1.12 -11.03 -12.00
CA VAL A 169 0.16 -11.15 -11.29
C VAL A 169 0.28 -9.92 -10.39
N GLY A 170 0.52 -10.13 -9.09
CA GLY A 170 0.68 -9.03 -8.15
C GLY A 170 1.94 -8.23 -8.46
N LEU A 171 1.85 -6.92 -8.31
CA LEU A 171 2.96 -5.99 -8.48
C LEU A 171 2.83 -4.86 -7.47
N GLN A 172 3.94 -4.44 -6.89
CA GLN A 172 4.03 -3.19 -6.17
C GLN A 172 5.01 -2.27 -6.91
N MET A 173 4.60 -1.04 -7.15
CA MET A 173 5.38 0.00 -7.80
C MET A 173 5.58 1.15 -6.82
N VAL A 174 6.84 1.47 -6.51
CA VAL A 174 7.19 2.66 -5.73
C VAL A 174 7.80 3.68 -6.70
N VAL A 175 7.20 4.86 -6.80
CA VAL A 175 7.62 5.91 -7.73
C VAL A 175 8.09 7.17 -7.02
N ASP A 176 9.11 7.81 -7.58
CA ASP A 176 9.63 9.09 -7.11
C ASP A 176 8.77 10.23 -7.68
N ALA A 177 7.68 10.52 -6.99
CA ALA A 177 6.75 11.59 -7.31
C ALA A 177 6.05 12.05 -6.04
N ASP A 178 5.77 13.36 -5.93
CA ASP A 178 5.01 13.89 -4.79
C ASP A 178 3.56 13.40 -4.77
N ARG A 179 3.00 13.23 -5.97
CA ARG A 179 1.61 12.81 -6.20
C ARG A 179 1.51 12.01 -7.49
N LEU A 180 0.58 11.07 -7.48
CA LEU A 180 0.14 10.37 -8.67
C LEU A 180 -0.69 11.28 -9.56
N ASN A 181 -0.53 11.03 -10.84
CA ASN A 181 -1.42 11.47 -11.89
C ASN A 181 -1.29 10.45 -13.03
N ARG A 182 -2.13 10.60 -14.05
CA ARG A 182 -2.11 9.70 -15.20
C ARG A 182 -0.73 9.59 -15.85
N ALA A 183 0.01 10.69 -16.03
CA ALA A 183 1.32 10.67 -16.69
C ALA A 183 2.38 9.92 -15.86
N VAL A 184 2.35 10.07 -14.54
CA VAL A 184 3.23 9.32 -13.61
C VAL A 184 2.97 7.82 -13.73
N ILE A 185 1.69 7.42 -13.70
CA ILE A 185 1.29 6.01 -13.80
C ILE A 185 1.70 5.44 -15.17
N GLU A 186 1.39 6.14 -16.27
CA GLU A 186 1.74 5.69 -17.62
C GLU A 186 3.26 5.57 -17.81
N THR A 187 4.03 6.52 -17.25
CA THR A 187 5.50 6.49 -17.30
C THR A 187 6.06 5.30 -16.51
N ALA A 188 5.54 5.04 -15.32
CA ALA A 188 5.96 3.91 -14.50
C ALA A 188 5.65 2.56 -15.19
N ILE A 189 4.49 2.43 -15.83
CA ILE A 189 4.14 1.23 -16.63
C ILE A 189 5.09 1.09 -17.82
N ALA A 190 5.39 2.18 -18.52
CA ALA A 190 6.29 2.16 -19.67
C ALA A 190 7.71 1.76 -19.27
N ASP A 191 8.25 2.31 -18.18
CA ASP A 191 9.57 1.96 -17.66
C ASP A 191 9.62 0.50 -17.16
N PHE A 192 8.61 0.03 -16.42
CA PHE A 192 8.52 -1.38 -16.00
C PHE A 192 8.55 -2.34 -17.20
N ARG A 193 7.81 -2.02 -18.25
CA ARG A 193 7.83 -2.78 -19.52
C ARG A 193 9.19 -2.73 -20.20
N ALA A 194 9.81 -1.55 -20.30
CA ALA A 194 11.14 -1.37 -20.90
C ALA A 194 12.23 -2.18 -20.16
N ARG A 195 12.07 -2.39 -18.86
CA ARG A 195 12.95 -3.25 -18.04
C ARG A 195 12.66 -4.74 -18.17
N GLY A 196 11.66 -5.13 -18.96
CA GLY A 196 11.30 -6.52 -19.20
C GLY A 196 10.36 -7.11 -18.15
N GLU A 197 9.54 -6.28 -17.48
CA GLU A 197 8.53 -6.71 -16.50
C GLU A 197 9.09 -7.58 -15.35
N ARG A 198 10.23 -7.16 -14.80
CA ARG A 198 10.98 -7.88 -13.77
C ARG A 198 11.14 -7.04 -12.50
N HIS A 199 11.52 -7.72 -11.41
CA HIS A 199 11.98 -7.04 -10.20
C HIS A 199 13.09 -6.05 -10.53
N TRP A 200 12.96 -4.85 -9.99
CA TRP A 200 13.99 -3.82 -10.10
C TRP A 200 13.88 -2.88 -8.91
N MET A 201 15.00 -2.32 -8.49
CA MET A 201 15.10 -1.36 -7.42
C MET A 201 16.14 -0.33 -7.82
N SER A 202 15.89 0.94 -7.51
CA SER A 202 16.86 2.01 -7.66
C SER A 202 18.07 1.77 -6.77
N ASP A 203 19.27 2.11 -7.25
CA ASP A 203 20.50 2.08 -6.45
C ASP A 203 20.63 3.30 -5.54
N VAL A 204 19.78 4.31 -5.76
CA VAL A 204 19.75 5.58 -5.01
C VAL A 204 18.42 5.66 -4.24
N PRO A 205 18.43 6.02 -2.95
CA PRO A 205 17.20 6.22 -2.19
C PRO A 205 16.43 7.42 -2.71
N ALA A 206 15.10 7.32 -2.66
CA ALA A 206 14.21 8.42 -3.00
C ALA A 206 14.30 9.55 -1.97
N HIS A 207 14.06 10.78 -2.42
CA HIS A 207 13.88 11.90 -1.49
C HIS A 207 12.48 11.83 -0.87
N VAL A 208 12.41 11.77 0.45
CA VAL A 208 11.15 11.55 1.18
C VAL A 208 10.89 12.60 2.25
N CYS A 209 9.61 12.86 2.50
CA CYS A 209 9.11 13.75 3.52
C CYS A 209 8.09 13.02 4.40
N TYR A 210 8.04 13.33 5.69
CA TYR A 210 7.06 12.78 6.63
C TYR A 210 6.23 13.90 7.26
N SER A 211 4.90 13.78 7.19
CA SER A 211 3.98 14.80 7.71
C SER A 211 4.27 16.23 7.24
N GLY A 212 4.76 16.38 6.00
CA GLY A 212 5.10 17.69 5.42
C GLY A 212 6.49 18.24 5.77
N HIS A 213 7.32 17.49 6.50
CA HIS A 213 8.71 17.87 6.81
C HIS A 213 9.71 17.00 6.03
N PRO A 214 10.75 17.61 5.41
CA PRO A 214 11.78 16.86 4.70
C PRO A 214 12.59 15.99 5.67
N VAL A 215 12.81 14.73 5.28
CA VAL A 215 13.59 13.76 6.05
C VAL A 215 14.95 13.60 5.39
N PHE A 216 16.01 13.96 6.11
CA PHE A 216 17.37 13.82 5.61
C PHE A 216 17.94 12.46 6.01
N THR A 217 18.03 11.52 5.06
CA THR A 217 18.77 10.28 5.27
C THR A 217 20.26 10.61 5.32
N SER A 218 20.90 10.43 6.48
CA SER A 218 22.35 10.63 6.60
C SER A 218 23.08 9.54 5.82
N LEU A 219 23.61 9.88 4.64
CA LEU A 219 24.53 9.03 3.90
C LEU A 219 25.80 8.85 4.74
N LYS A 220 25.85 7.77 5.53
CA LYS A 220 27.11 7.29 6.08
C LYS A 220 27.93 6.69 4.93
N MET A 221 28.68 7.55 4.24
CA MET A 221 29.79 7.09 3.41
C MET A 221 30.75 6.33 4.34
N LYS A 222 30.92 5.04 4.10
CA LYS A 222 31.98 4.27 4.73
C LYS A 222 33.31 4.74 4.12
N GLU A 223 34.19 5.26 4.97
CA GLU A 223 35.63 5.40 4.68
C GLU A 223 36.29 4.01 4.54
#